data_AF-A0A2E6C787-F1
#
_entry.id   AF-A0A2E6C787-F1
#
_cell.length_a   1.000
_cell.length_b   1.000
_cell.length_c   1.000
_cell.angle_alpha   90.00
_cell.angle_beta   90.00
_cell.angle_gamma   90.00
#
_symmetry.space_group_name_H-M   'P 1'
#
loop_
_entity.id
_entity.type
_entity.pdbx_description
1 polymer ?
#
loop_
_entity_poly.entity_id
_entity_poly.type
_entity_poly.pdbx_seq_one_letter_code
_entity_poly.pdbx_strand_id
1 'polypeptide(L)'
;MENSPQANKKLPVYAVTYTSNMDKLKQAKNGDFSSWRGKIKKHGSELIEVSEGFDKKLDCLLHRQELVNKYSDHPLHFYNPEAYTVYVVNLDKEVWDYNGFKKQNNGKLPSNGCYLYIGQTSKTAKQRFKIHKSKKNGKPHPDSSTKVVHPHGESLNLELMKKYTNGNKYTELDSLLMERKLAIDLRKLGYATYYN
;
A
#
# COMPACT_ATOMS: atom_id res chain seq x y z
N MET A 1 -3.49 6.77 19.98
CA MET A 1 -3.82 8.16 19.62
C MET A 1 -2.66 9.12 19.99
N GLU A 2 -1.39 8.70 19.96
CA GLU A 2 -0.28 9.54 20.49
C GLU A 2 0.67 10.15 19.46
N ASN A 3 0.56 9.85 18.16
CA ASN A 3 1.44 10.44 17.13
C ASN A 3 0.69 11.34 16.14
N SER A 4 -0.26 12.15 16.62
CA SER A 4 -0.88 13.21 15.83
C SER A 4 -0.02 14.48 15.91
N PRO A 5 0.26 15.21 14.80
CA PRO A 5 1.15 16.39 14.74
C PRO A 5 0.64 17.64 15.48
N GLN A 6 -0.05 17.45 16.60
CA GLN A 6 -0.62 18.52 17.41
C GLN A 6 0.38 19.10 18.43
N ALA A 7 1.60 18.56 18.50
CA ALA A 7 2.55 18.82 19.57
C ALA A 7 3.78 19.61 19.09
N ASN A 8 3.60 20.89 18.71
CA ASN A 8 4.46 22.04 19.07
C ASN A 8 4.03 23.28 18.28
N LYS A 9 3.46 24.29 18.94
CA LYS A 9 2.95 25.52 18.28
C LYS A 9 4.04 26.47 17.76
N LYS A 10 5.32 26.21 18.05
CA LYS A 10 6.45 27.11 17.76
C LYS A 10 7.32 26.70 16.57
N LEU A 11 7.06 25.56 15.95
CA LEU A 11 7.86 25.05 14.82
C LEU A 11 7.02 25.05 13.54
N PRO A 12 7.55 25.50 12.39
CA PRO A 12 6.88 25.33 11.10
C PRO A 12 6.75 23.84 10.81
N VAL A 13 5.53 23.31 10.87
CA VAL A 13 5.24 21.91 10.55
C VAL A 13 5.05 21.82 9.04
N TYR A 14 6.02 21.21 8.36
CA TYR A 14 5.88 20.86 6.96
C TYR A 14 5.19 19.49 6.87
N ALA A 15 4.04 19.43 6.21
CA ALA A 15 3.26 18.20 6.07
C ALA A 15 3.41 17.64 4.65
N VAL A 16 4.17 16.54 4.51
CA VAL A 16 4.19 15.79 3.24
C VAL A 16 2.94 14.91 3.20
N THR A 17 2.07 15.14 2.22
CA THR A 17 0.81 14.38 2.04
C THR A 17 0.75 13.75 0.66
N TYR A 18 0.05 12.62 0.53
CA TYR A 18 -0.30 12.05 -0.77
C TYR A 18 -1.81 12.21 -0.99
N THR A 19 -2.21 12.54 -2.21
CA THR A 19 -3.62 12.60 -2.59
C THR A 19 -3.79 12.08 -4.01
N SER A 20 -4.76 11.19 -4.20
CA SER A 20 -5.23 10.80 -5.54
C SER A 20 -6.31 11.76 -6.07
N ASN A 21 -6.69 12.77 -5.28
CA ASN A 21 -7.71 13.74 -5.64
C ASN A 21 -7.07 14.98 -6.28
N MET A 22 -7.32 15.17 -7.58
CA MET A 22 -6.77 16.26 -8.37
C MET A 22 -7.27 17.65 -7.94
N ASP A 23 -8.48 17.75 -7.40
CA ASP A 23 -9.01 19.02 -6.89
C ASP A 23 -8.30 19.43 -5.61
N LYS A 24 -7.99 18.46 -4.74
CA LYS A 24 -7.12 18.70 -3.58
C LYS A 24 -5.72 19.14 -4.00
N LEU A 25 -5.15 18.53 -5.06
CA LEU A 25 -3.86 18.97 -5.59
C LEU A 25 -3.92 20.42 -6.11
N LYS A 26 -4.97 20.81 -6.84
CA LYS A 26 -5.17 22.19 -7.28
C LYS A 26 -5.33 23.16 -6.10
N GLN A 27 -6.10 22.77 -5.08
CA GLN A 27 -6.27 23.55 -3.86
C GLN A 27 -4.94 23.75 -3.13
N ALA A 28 -4.15 22.69 -2.97
CA ALA A 28 -2.82 22.75 -2.36
C ALA A 28 -1.87 23.71 -3.12
N LYS A 29 -1.83 23.63 -4.45
CA LYS A 29 -1.03 24.53 -5.31
C LYS A 29 -1.41 26.00 -5.16
N ASN A 30 -2.68 26.28 -4.86
CA ASN A 30 -3.17 27.64 -4.63
C ASN A 30 -3.04 28.07 -3.16
N GLY A 31 -2.45 27.22 -2.31
CA GLY A 31 -2.34 27.46 -0.86
C GLY A 31 -3.67 27.40 -0.11
N ASP A 32 -4.73 26.84 -0.71
CA ASP A 32 -6.04 26.67 -0.09
C ASP A 32 -6.14 25.29 0.59
N PHE A 33 -6.12 25.29 1.92
CA PHE A 33 -6.27 24.09 2.73
C PHE A 33 -7.58 24.08 3.54
N SER A 34 -8.50 25.01 3.25
CA SER A 34 -9.75 25.21 4.01
C SER A 34 -10.64 23.95 4.08
N SER A 35 -10.60 23.13 3.04
CA SER A 35 -11.41 21.90 2.90
C SER A 35 -10.75 20.65 3.51
N TRP A 36 -9.49 20.75 3.99
CA TRP A 36 -8.71 19.60 4.42
C TRP A 36 -8.98 19.27 5.89
N ARG A 37 -9.40 18.03 6.16
CA ARG A 37 -9.63 17.55 7.54
C ARG A 37 -8.29 17.28 8.24
N GLY A 38 -8.07 17.90 9.40
CA GLY A 38 -6.84 17.79 10.20
C GLY A 38 -6.25 19.16 10.51
N LYS A 39 -5.39 19.29 11.53
CA LYS A 39 -4.78 20.57 11.96
C LYS A 39 -3.71 21.09 10.97
N ILE A 40 -4.00 21.14 9.66
CA ILE A 40 -3.14 21.83 8.70
C ILE A 40 -3.46 23.33 8.84
N LYS A 41 -2.80 23.99 9.79
CA LYS A 41 -2.84 25.44 9.92
C LYS A 41 -1.61 25.99 9.21
N LYS A 42 -1.79 26.97 8.32
CA LYS A 42 -0.71 27.75 7.72
C LYS A 42 0.14 28.34 8.85
N HIS A 43 1.37 27.87 9.01
CA HIS A 43 2.32 28.35 10.01
C HIS A 43 3.62 28.73 9.29
N GLY A 44 3.91 30.03 9.21
CA GLY A 44 5.14 30.56 8.60
C GLY A 44 4.96 31.14 7.20
N SER A 45 6.00 31.86 6.75
CA SER A 45 6.08 32.60 5.48
C SER A 45 6.72 31.81 4.34
N GLU A 46 7.38 30.68 4.64
CA GLU A 46 8.06 29.86 3.63
C GLU A 46 7.31 28.55 3.42
N LEU A 47 6.66 28.42 2.27
CA LEU A 47 6.10 27.17 1.77
C LEU A 47 7.05 26.67 0.67
N ILE A 48 7.90 25.70 0.97
CA ILE A 48 8.59 24.93 -0.08
C ILE A 48 7.63 23.83 -0.51
N GLU A 49 6.84 24.09 -1.56
CA GLU A 49 5.98 23.06 -2.16
C GLU A 49 6.80 22.21 -3.13
N VAL A 50 6.94 20.93 -2.82
CA VAL A 50 7.42 19.92 -3.77
C VAL A 50 6.24 19.03 -4.11
N SER A 51 5.73 19.17 -5.34
CA SER A 51 4.58 18.41 -5.85
C SER A 51 5.02 17.58 -7.06
N GLU A 52 5.02 16.26 -6.88
CA GLU A 52 5.39 15.29 -7.93
C GLU A 52 4.31 14.21 -8.08
N GLY A 53 4.06 13.80 -9.32
CA GLY A 53 3.08 12.76 -9.65
C GLY A 53 3.75 11.40 -9.77
N PHE A 54 3.08 10.35 -9.27
CA PHE A 54 3.58 8.98 -9.31
C PHE A 54 2.51 8.03 -9.84
N ASP A 55 2.92 7.10 -10.68
CA ASP A 55 2.03 6.04 -11.19
C ASP A 55 1.67 5.03 -10.10
N LYS A 56 2.62 4.78 -9.17
CA LYS A 56 2.46 3.79 -8.09
C LYS A 56 2.57 4.44 -6.73
N LYS A 57 1.75 3.93 -5.82
CA LYS A 57 1.78 4.36 -4.41
C LYS A 57 3.12 4.09 -3.73
N LEU A 58 3.78 2.98 -4.06
CA LEU A 58 5.09 2.65 -3.51
C LEU A 58 6.11 3.75 -3.82
N ASP A 59 6.19 4.17 -5.09
CA ASP A 59 7.13 5.20 -5.55
C ASP A 59 6.84 6.54 -4.85
N CYS A 60 5.57 6.90 -4.69
CA CYS A 60 5.16 8.07 -3.92
C CYS A 60 5.60 8.02 -2.44
N LEU A 61 5.44 6.86 -1.77
CA LEU A 61 5.85 6.72 -0.37
C LEU A 61 7.37 6.68 -0.19
N LEU A 62 8.10 6.13 -1.16
CA LEU A 62 9.57 6.20 -1.20
C LEU A 62 10.03 7.65 -1.34
N HIS A 63 9.48 8.40 -2.30
CA HIS A 63 9.80 9.82 -2.46
C HIS A 63 9.47 10.63 -1.20
N ARG A 64 8.35 10.32 -0.53
CA ARG A 64 8.01 10.94 0.76
C ARG A 64 9.06 10.66 1.83
N GLN A 65 9.59 9.44 1.92
CA GLN A 65 10.68 9.10 2.85
C GLN A 65 11.97 9.85 2.49
N GLU A 66 12.30 9.96 1.20
CA GLU A 66 13.45 10.71 0.72
C GLU A 66 13.37 12.18 1.07
N LEU A 67 12.20 12.81 0.93
CA LEU A 67 11.99 14.21 1.32
C LEU A 67 12.21 14.42 2.82
N VAL A 68 11.67 13.52 3.67
CA VAL A 68 11.90 13.62 5.12
C VAL A 68 13.37 13.44 5.46
N ASN A 69 14.07 12.53 4.80
CA ASN A 69 15.51 12.33 5.02
C ASN A 69 16.34 13.51 4.53
N LYS A 70 16.01 14.07 3.35
CA LYS A 70 16.71 15.21 2.73
C LYS A 70 16.63 16.46 3.59
N TYR A 71 15.50 16.67 4.23
CA TYR A 71 15.21 17.83 5.04
C TYR A 71 15.12 17.45 6.53
N SER A 72 15.97 16.51 6.97
CA SER A 72 15.97 15.99 8.35
C SER A 72 16.22 17.07 9.41
N ASP A 73 16.87 18.17 9.03
CA ASP A 73 17.12 19.34 9.89
C ASP A 73 15.85 20.16 10.15
N HIS A 74 14.78 19.90 9.41
CA HIS A 74 13.46 20.48 9.61
C HIS A 74 12.53 19.46 10.31
N PRO A 75 11.53 19.93 11.08
CA PRO A 75 10.56 19.08 11.75
C PRO A 75 9.50 18.56 10.76
N LEU A 76 9.95 17.78 9.77
CA LEU A 76 9.13 17.09 8.79
C LEU A 76 8.69 15.74 9.35
N HIS A 77 7.39 15.48 9.27
CA HIS A 77 6.81 14.25 9.80
C HIS A 77 6.17 13.40 8.70
N PHE A 78 6.76 12.24 8.43
CA PHE A 78 6.12 11.16 7.68
C PHE A 78 5.33 10.27 8.65
N TYR A 79 4.04 10.57 8.83
CA TYR A 79 3.16 9.66 9.55
C TYR A 79 2.99 8.35 8.76
N ASN A 80 3.61 7.27 9.26
CA ASN A 80 3.65 5.94 8.66
C ASN A 80 3.64 4.86 9.77
N PRO A 81 2.54 4.71 10.52
CA PRO A 81 2.49 3.81 11.67
C PRO A 81 2.54 2.33 11.24
N GLU A 82 3.06 1.48 12.12
CA GLU A 82 3.04 0.03 11.97
C GLU A 82 1.64 -0.56 12.15
N ALA A 83 0.81 -0.42 11.11
CA ALA A 83 -0.59 -0.87 11.12
C ALA A 83 -0.87 -2.02 10.14
N TYR A 84 0.08 -2.34 9.26
CA TYR A 84 -0.14 -3.21 8.12
C TYR A 84 0.39 -4.62 8.35
N THR A 85 -0.23 -5.61 7.71
CA THR A 85 0.26 -6.99 7.63
C THR A 85 0.32 -7.42 6.17
N VAL A 86 1.38 -8.13 5.80
CA VAL A 86 1.50 -8.81 4.50
C VAL A 86 0.90 -10.21 4.61
N TYR A 87 0.07 -10.59 3.65
CA TYR A 87 -0.62 -11.88 3.60
C TYR A 87 -0.47 -12.54 2.23
N VAL A 88 -0.62 -13.86 2.22
CA VAL A 88 -0.51 -14.69 1.01
C VAL A 88 -1.80 -15.47 0.84
N VAL A 89 -2.30 -15.51 -0.39
CA VAL A 89 -3.51 -16.24 -0.78
C VAL A 89 -3.14 -17.27 -1.85
N ASN A 90 -3.57 -18.51 -1.67
CA ASN A 90 -3.54 -19.53 -2.72
C ASN A 90 -4.62 -19.20 -3.76
N LEU A 91 -4.23 -19.21 -5.03
CA LEU A 91 -5.12 -19.00 -6.15
C LEU A 91 -5.29 -20.31 -6.92
N ASP A 92 -6.48 -20.52 -7.48
CA ASP A 92 -6.71 -21.62 -8.43
C ASP A 92 -5.92 -21.41 -9.73
N LYS A 93 -5.81 -22.48 -10.52
CA LYS A 93 -5.09 -22.50 -11.80
C LYS A 93 -5.70 -21.61 -12.88
N GLU A 94 -7.00 -21.32 -12.80
CA GLU A 94 -7.73 -20.53 -13.81
C GLU A 94 -7.28 -19.06 -13.78
N VAL A 95 -6.62 -18.64 -12.68
CA VAL A 95 -5.99 -17.33 -12.61
C VAL A 95 -4.97 -17.09 -13.73
N TRP A 96 -4.43 -18.16 -14.33
CA TRP A 96 -3.52 -18.04 -15.46
C TRP A 96 -4.17 -17.37 -16.69
N ASP A 97 -5.49 -17.45 -16.82
CA ASP A 97 -6.23 -16.80 -17.91
C ASP A 97 -6.46 -15.30 -17.65
N TYR A 98 -6.21 -14.83 -16.43
CA TYR A 98 -6.20 -13.39 -16.14
C TYR A 98 -4.95 -12.73 -16.73
N ASN A 99 -5.12 -11.93 -17.78
CA ASN A 99 -4.04 -11.26 -18.52
C ASN A 99 -3.06 -10.50 -17.61
N GLY A 100 -3.55 -9.84 -16.55
CA GLY A 100 -2.68 -9.14 -15.59
C GLY A 100 -1.74 -10.08 -14.85
N PHE A 101 -2.23 -11.27 -14.46
CA PHE A 101 -1.45 -12.30 -13.78
C PHE A 101 -0.37 -12.86 -14.71
N LYS A 102 -0.75 -13.21 -15.95
CA LYS A 102 0.17 -13.70 -16.98
C LYS A 102 1.27 -12.68 -17.29
N LYS A 103 0.91 -11.39 -17.42
CA LYS A 103 1.86 -10.29 -17.66
C LYS A 103 2.86 -10.12 -16.52
N GLN A 104 2.42 -10.15 -15.27
CA GLN A 104 3.33 -10.03 -14.12
C GLN A 104 4.31 -11.20 -13.97
N ASN A 105 4.01 -12.35 -14.57
CA ASN A 105 4.87 -13.54 -14.60
C ASN A 105 5.57 -13.72 -15.96
N ASN A 106 5.62 -12.68 -16.80
CA ASN A 106 6.26 -12.68 -18.12
C ASN A 106 5.82 -13.85 -19.02
N GLY A 107 4.57 -14.30 -18.89
CA GLY A 107 4.02 -15.44 -19.62
C GLY A 107 4.61 -16.81 -19.26
N LYS A 108 5.42 -16.92 -18.20
CA LYS A 108 6.05 -18.17 -17.78
C LYS A 108 5.22 -18.88 -16.70
N LEU A 109 4.84 -20.12 -16.97
CA LEU A 109 4.13 -20.97 -16.01
C LEU A 109 5.00 -21.24 -14.77
N PRO A 110 4.38 -21.41 -13.59
CA PRO A 110 5.10 -21.83 -12.38
C PRO A 110 5.67 -23.24 -12.55
N SER A 111 6.91 -23.46 -12.16
CA SER A 111 7.53 -24.80 -12.20
C SER A 111 6.97 -25.74 -11.15
N ASN A 112 6.42 -25.20 -10.05
CA ASN A 112 5.79 -25.96 -8.98
C ASN A 112 4.25 -26.05 -9.10
N GLY A 113 3.66 -25.47 -10.16
CA GLY A 113 2.21 -25.48 -10.37
C GLY A 113 1.40 -24.63 -9.38
N CYS A 114 2.03 -23.80 -8.55
CA CYS A 114 1.35 -23.00 -7.53
C CYS A 114 1.21 -21.53 -7.94
N TYR A 115 0.01 -20.99 -7.72
CA TYR A 115 -0.36 -19.61 -8.03
C TYR A 115 -0.70 -18.86 -6.74
N LEU A 116 -0.10 -17.69 -6.54
CA LEU A 116 -0.21 -16.95 -5.28
C LEU A 116 -0.57 -15.50 -5.54
N TYR A 117 -1.41 -14.94 -4.67
CA TYR A 117 -1.56 -13.50 -4.51
C TYR A 117 -0.89 -13.06 -3.21
N ILE A 118 -0.08 -12.02 -3.28
CA ILE A 118 0.52 -11.36 -2.12
C ILE A 118 -0.13 -9.99 -2.03
N GLY A 119 -0.51 -9.60 -0.81
CA GLY A 119 -1.04 -8.26 -0.57
C GLY A 119 -0.73 -7.77 0.83
N GLN A 120 -0.96 -6.48 1.07
CA GLN A 120 -0.94 -5.88 2.40
C GLN A 120 -2.33 -5.41 2.84
N THR A 121 -2.53 -5.24 4.15
CA THR A 121 -3.77 -4.68 4.70
C THR A 121 -3.56 -4.14 6.11
N SER A 122 -4.26 -3.05 6.45
CA SER A 122 -4.37 -2.54 7.83
C SER A 122 -5.37 -3.33 8.70
N LYS A 123 -6.16 -4.22 8.08
CA LYS A 123 -7.02 -5.21 8.75
C LYS A 123 -6.24 -6.50 9.04
N THR A 124 -6.87 -7.50 9.66
CA THR A 124 -6.25 -8.84 9.68
C THR A 124 -6.33 -9.51 8.31
N ALA A 125 -5.41 -10.43 8.01
CA ALA A 125 -5.42 -11.24 6.78
C ALA A 125 -6.77 -11.96 6.60
N LYS A 126 -7.32 -12.54 7.68
CA LYS A 126 -8.63 -13.22 7.69
C LYS A 126 -9.78 -12.27 7.33
N GLN A 127 -9.81 -11.07 7.91
CA GLN A 127 -10.82 -10.06 7.58
C GLN A 127 -10.71 -9.61 6.13
N ARG A 128 -9.48 -9.37 5.65
CA ARG A 128 -9.24 -8.96 4.26
C ARG A 128 -9.64 -10.04 3.26
N PHE A 129 -9.32 -11.30 3.54
CA PHE A 129 -9.72 -12.42 2.69
C PHE A 129 -11.25 -12.57 2.64
N LYS A 130 -11.94 -12.43 3.79
CA LYS A 130 -13.40 -12.41 3.83
C LYS A 130 -13.99 -11.28 2.96
N ILE A 131 -13.37 -10.09 2.98
CA ILE A 131 -13.78 -8.96 2.12
C ILE A 131 -13.55 -9.29 0.63
N HIS A 132 -12.44 -9.93 0.28
CA HIS A 132 -12.18 -10.33 -1.11
C HIS A 132 -13.24 -11.30 -1.63
N LYS A 133 -13.65 -12.27 -0.81
CA LYS A 133 -14.67 -13.27 -1.21
C LYS A 133 -16.10 -12.76 -1.09
N SER A 134 -16.34 -11.64 -0.42
CA SER A 134 -17.70 -11.11 -0.26
C SER A 134 -18.17 -10.36 -1.50
N LYS A 135 -19.50 -10.27 -1.64
CA LYS A 135 -20.18 -9.48 -2.65
C LYS A 135 -21.00 -8.39 -1.97
N LYS A 136 -21.14 -7.24 -2.65
CA LYS A 136 -22.08 -6.19 -2.30
C LYS A 136 -22.91 -5.88 -3.55
N ASN A 137 -24.23 -6.03 -3.45
CA ASN A 137 -25.17 -5.84 -4.57
C ASN A 137 -24.80 -6.71 -5.80
N GLY A 138 -24.50 -7.99 -5.57
CA GLY A 138 -24.14 -8.94 -6.64
C GLY A 138 -22.75 -8.76 -7.26
N LYS A 139 -22.01 -7.70 -6.90
CA LYS A 139 -20.66 -7.40 -7.42
C LYS A 139 -19.59 -7.67 -6.35
N PRO A 140 -18.31 -7.87 -6.73
CA PRO A 140 -17.22 -7.93 -5.76
C PRO A 140 -17.27 -6.75 -4.81
N HIS A 141 -16.95 -6.99 -3.53
CA HIS A 141 -17.00 -5.93 -2.52
C HIS A 141 -16.15 -4.72 -2.95
N PRO A 142 -16.63 -3.46 -2.83
CA PRO A 142 -15.88 -2.27 -3.23
C PRO A 142 -14.50 -2.14 -2.56
N ASP A 143 -14.40 -2.59 -1.31
CA ASP A 143 -13.15 -2.60 -0.55
C ASP A 143 -12.23 -3.80 -0.89
N SER A 144 -12.55 -4.61 -1.89
CA SER A 144 -11.62 -5.63 -2.40
C SER A 144 -10.40 -4.90 -2.98
N SER A 145 -9.23 -5.14 -2.40
CA SER A 145 -7.99 -4.44 -2.81
C SER A 145 -7.48 -4.89 -4.18
N THR A 146 -8.04 -5.96 -4.74
CA THR A 146 -7.72 -6.49 -6.05
C THR A 146 -8.90 -7.31 -6.59
N LYS A 147 -9.03 -7.36 -7.91
CA LYS A 147 -10.09 -8.13 -8.58
C LYS A 147 -9.73 -9.61 -8.74
N VAL A 148 -8.47 -10.00 -8.59
CA VAL A 148 -8.02 -11.38 -8.86
C VAL A 148 -8.46 -12.38 -7.79
N VAL A 149 -8.46 -11.95 -6.52
CA VAL A 149 -8.74 -12.85 -5.38
C VAL A 149 -10.23 -13.20 -5.28
N HIS A 150 -11.12 -12.33 -5.76
CA HIS A 150 -12.56 -12.60 -5.70
C HIS A 150 -12.95 -13.87 -6.48
N PRO A 151 -12.67 -13.98 -7.80
CA PRO A 151 -12.87 -15.20 -8.56
C PRO A 151 -11.90 -16.30 -8.14
N HIS A 152 -10.60 -16.02 -8.03
CA HIS A 152 -9.58 -17.08 -7.99
C HIS A 152 -9.06 -17.48 -6.61
N GLY A 153 -9.36 -16.70 -5.56
CA GLY A 153 -8.82 -16.95 -4.23
C GLY A 153 -9.45 -18.18 -3.57
N GLU A 154 -8.62 -19.17 -3.21
CA GLU A 154 -9.02 -20.41 -2.56
C GLU A 154 -8.92 -20.31 -1.03
N SER A 155 -7.74 -19.92 -0.53
CA SER A 155 -7.45 -19.91 0.91
C SER A 155 -6.28 -18.99 1.27
N LEU A 156 -6.16 -18.61 2.54
CA LEU A 156 -4.92 -17.99 3.05
C LEU A 156 -3.82 -19.04 3.16
N ASN A 157 -2.63 -18.75 2.66
CA ASN A 157 -1.48 -19.63 2.80
C ASN A 157 -0.75 -19.36 4.12
N LEU A 158 -1.23 -19.99 5.19
CA LEU A 158 -0.72 -19.77 6.55
C LEU A 158 0.74 -20.19 6.72
N GLU A 159 1.19 -21.23 6.01
CA GLU A 159 2.57 -21.71 6.05
C GLU A 159 3.55 -20.69 5.48
N LEU A 160 3.27 -20.15 4.28
CA LEU A 160 4.09 -19.09 3.69
C LEU A 160 4.04 -17.82 4.53
N MET A 161 2.87 -17.46 5.07
CA MET A 161 2.76 -16.31 5.97
C MET A 161 3.61 -16.49 7.24
N LYS A 162 3.54 -17.66 7.90
CA LYS A 162 4.36 -17.98 9.07
C LYS A 162 5.85 -17.91 8.74
N LYS A 163 6.26 -18.51 7.61
CA LYS A 163 7.66 -18.57 7.17
C LYS A 163 8.25 -17.20 6.83
N TYR A 164 7.51 -16.34 6.12
CA TYR A 164 8.07 -15.13 5.53
C TYR A 164 7.66 -13.83 6.22
N THR A 165 6.50 -13.78 6.88
CA THR A 165 6.02 -12.54 7.51
C THR A 165 5.95 -12.66 9.02
N ASN A 166 5.91 -13.88 9.58
CA ASN A 166 5.85 -14.20 11.00
C ASN A 166 4.75 -13.43 11.77
N GLY A 167 3.68 -13.00 11.07
CA GLY A 167 2.62 -12.18 11.67
C GLY A 167 3.05 -10.74 12.03
N ASN A 168 4.23 -10.30 11.59
CA ASN A 168 4.75 -8.97 11.87
C ASN A 168 3.81 -7.87 11.38
N LYS A 169 3.83 -6.76 12.12
CA LYS A 169 3.27 -5.48 11.68
C LYS A 169 4.34 -4.71 10.94
N TYR A 170 3.89 -3.97 9.93
CA TYR A 170 4.72 -3.16 9.05
C TYR A 170 4.11 -1.77 8.97
N THR A 171 4.97 -0.78 8.72
CA THR A 171 4.52 0.50 8.20
C THR A 171 3.88 0.30 6.82
N GLU A 172 3.14 1.30 6.30
CA GLU A 172 2.56 1.17 4.95
C GLU A 172 3.64 0.99 3.89
N LEU A 173 4.70 1.80 3.95
CA LEU A 173 5.86 1.71 3.05
C LEU A 173 6.52 0.33 3.13
N ASP A 174 6.87 -0.12 4.34
CA ASP A 174 7.55 -1.42 4.51
C ASP A 174 6.66 -2.58 4.09
N SER A 175 5.35 -2.48 4.26
CA SER A 175 4.42 -3.52 3.83
C SER A 175 4.38 -3.68 2.30
N LEU A 176 4.46 -2.58 1.55
CA LEU A 176 4.50 -2.60 0.08
C LEU A 176 5.86 -3.09 -0.43
N LEU A 177 6.95 -2.70 0.23
CA LEU A 177 8.29 -3.22 -0.05
C LEU A 177 8.35 -4.73 0.19
N MET A 178 7.80 -5.19 1.31
CA MET A 178 7.75 -6.60 1.67
C MET A 178 6.83 -7.41 0.74
N GLU A 179 5.67 -6.87 0.33
CA GLU A 179 4.79 -7.46 -0.69
C GLU A 179 5.56 -7.71 -2.00
N ARG A 180 6.22 -6.68 -2.54
CA ARG A 180 7.03 -6.78 -3.76
C ARG A 180 8.18 -7.77 -3.62
N LYS A 181 8.94 -7.67 -2.52
CA LYS A 181 10.09 -8.55 -2.25
C LYS A 181 9.64 -10.01 -2.18
N LEU A 182 8.61 -10.31 -1.40
CA LEU A 182 8.10 -11.67 -1.23
C LEU A 182 7.61 -12.26 -2.55
N ALA A 183 6.90 -11.46 -3.36
CA ALA A 183 6.43 -11.90 -4.67
C ALA A 183 7.60 -12.29 -5.59
N ILE A 184 8.69 -11.53 -5.58
CA ILE A 184 9.91 -11.82 -6.37
C ILE A 184 10.62 -13.07 -5.85
N ASP A 185 10.80 -13.18 -4.54
CA ASP A 185 11.51 -14.30 -3.93
C ASP A 185 10.75 -15.63 -4.14
N LEU A 186 9.43 -15.62 -4.02
CA LEU A 186 8.61 -16.79 -4.35
C LEU A 186 8.69 -17.16 -5.83
N ARG A 187 8.80 -16.20 -6.75
CA ARG A 187 9.03 -16.53 -8.18
C ARG A 187 10.35 -17.26 -8.40
N LYS A 188 11.42 -16.87 -7.69
CA LYS A 188 12.71 -17.60 -7.74
C LYS A 188 12.58 -19.04 -7.25
N LEU A 189 11.62 -19.32 -6.37
CA LEU A 189 11.29 -20.65 -5.86
C LEU A 189 10.29 -21.43 -6.73
N GLY A 190 9.93 -20.90 -7.91
CA GLY A 190 9.09 -21.60 -8.89
C GLY A 190 7.59 -21.30 -8.82
N TYR A 191 7.16 -20.42 -7.91
CA TYR A 191 5.76 -19.98 -7.82
C TYR A 191 5.43 -18.94 -8.90
N ALA A 192 4.17 -18.86 -9.30
CA ALA A 192 3.65 -17.71 -10.04
C ALA A 192 2.94 -16.79 -9.06
N THR A 193 3.25 -15.49 -9.11
CA THR A 193 2.77 -14.55 -8.09
C THR A 193 2.13 -13.32 -8.71
N TYR A 194 1.13 -12.76 -8.02
CA TYR A 194 0.51 -11.48 -8.34
C TYR A 194 0.47 -10.58 -7.11
N TYR A 195 0.76 -9.30 -7.31
CA TYR A 195 0.75 -8.28 -6.27
C TYR A 195 0.40 -6.91 -6.87
N ASN A 196 0.04 -5.94 -6.03
CA ASN A 196 -0.42 -4.61 -6.49
C ASN A 196 0.72 -3.65 -6.86
#